data_AF-A0A183DSR8-F1
#
_entry.id   AF-A0A183DSR8-F1
#
_cell.length_a   1.000
_cell.length_b   1.000
_cell.length_c   1.000
_cell.angle_alpha   90.00
_cell.angle_beta   90.00
_cell.angle_gamma   90.00
#
_symmetry.space_group_name_H-M   'P 1'
#
loop_
_entity.id
_entity.type
_entity.pdbx_description
1 polymer ?
#
loop_
_entity_poly.entity_id
_entity_poly.type
_entity_poly.pdbx_seq_one_letter_code
_entity_poly.pdbx_strand_id
1 'polypeptide(L)' 'MTFQALDSIIGNSAYQHVITNQWSQQAVETITTNLVKLNKPYKFIVTCVIMQTNTGAGLSVSSTCYWDKSTDCKL' A
#
# COMPACT_ATOMS: atom_id res chain seq x y z
N MET A 1 -3.95 -5.18 -9.84
CA MET A 1 -3.08 -5.99 -8.96
C MET A 1 -3.04 -5.46 -7.54
N THR A 2 -2.65 -4.20 -7.31
CA THR A 2 -2.59 -3.58 -5.97
C THR A 2 -3.97 -3.46 -5.31
N PHE A 3 -4.96 -2.91 -6.02
CA PHE A 3 -6.34 -2.82 -5.53
C PHE A 3 -6.94 -4.19 -5.19
N GLN A 4 -6.66 -5.19 -6.02
CA GLN A 4 -7.17 -6.55 -5.87
C GLN A 4 -6.57 -7.27 -4.64
N ALA A 5 -5.31 -6.96 -4.30
CA ALA A 5 -4.70 -7.46 -3.06
C ALA A 5 -5.36 -6.84 -1.82
N LEU A 6 -5.64 -5.53 -1.85
CA LEU A 6 -6.35 -4.85 -0.75
C LEU A 6 -7.77 -5.39 -0.56
N ASP A 7 -8.49 -5.61 -1.66
CA ASP A 7 -9.84 -6.16 -1.64
C ASP A 7 -9.87 -7.61 -1.10
N SER A 8 -8.85 -8.41 -1.41
CA SER A 8 -8.73 -9.77 -0.86
C SER A 8 -8.39 -9.80 0.64
N ILE A 9 -7.72 -8.78 1.17
CA ILE A 9 -7.23 -8.75 2.56
C ILE A 9 -8.26 -8.11 3.50
N ILE A 10 -8.84 -6.98 3.08
CA ILE A 10 -9.79 -6.19 3.88
C ILE A 10 -11.23 -6.53 3.48
N GLY A 11 -11.50 -6.58 2.17
CA GLY A 11 -12.83 -6.82 1.61
C GLY A 11 -13.90 -5.95 2.25
N ASN A 12 -14.98 -6.56 2.71
CA ASN A 12 -16.10 -5.88 3.37
C ASN A 12 -15.99 -5.86 4.91
N SER A 13 -14.78 -6.04 5.46
CA SER A 13 -14.56 -6.08 6.90
C SER A 13 -14.71 -4.71 7.54
N ALA A 14 -15.43 -4.65 8.67
CA ALA A 14 -15.52 -3.43 9.46
C ALA A 14 -14.17 -3.08 10.09
N TYR A 15 -13.86 -1.78 10.20
CA TYR A 15 -12.62 -1.33 10.81
C TYR A 15 -12.49 -1.82 12.26
N GLN A 16 -11.40 -2.55 12.54
CA GLN A 16 -11.05 -2.96 13.90
C GLN A 16 -9.57 -2.68 14.14
N HIS A 17 -9.29 -1.81 15.10
CA HIS A 17 -7.94 -1.29 15.34
C HIS A 17 -6.87 -2.37 15.52
N VAL A 18 -7.21 -3.49 16.17
CA VAL A 18 -6.26 -4.60 16.44
C VAL A 18 -5.81 -5.29 15.15
N ILE A 19 -6.73 -5.58 14.23
CA ILE A 19 -6.43 -6.31 12.99
C ILE A 19 -5.98 -5.39 11.86
N THR A 20 -6.21 -4.07 11.95
CA THR A 20 -5.76 -3.09 10.95
C THR A 20 -4.25 -3.14 10.72
N ASN A 21 -3.46 -3.33 11.78
CA ASN A 21 -2.01 -3.48 11.65
C ASN A 21 -1.62 -4.75 10.87
N GLN A 22 -2.35 -5.84 11.11
CA GLN A 22 -2.13 -7.11 10.41
C GLN A 22 -2.52 -6.99 8.93
N TRP A 23 -3.63 -6.33 8.62
CA TRP A 23 -4.03 -6.05 7.24
C TRP A 23 -3.01 -5.19 6.50
N SER A 24 -2.46 -4.18 7.17
CA SER A 24 -1.40 -3.33 6.60
C SER A 24 -0.15 -4.15 6.27
N GLN A 25 0.31 -4.99 7.21
CA GLN A 25 1.46 -5.88 6.97
C GLN A 25 1.21 -6.85 5.81
N GLN A 26 0.06 -7.53 5.80
CA GLN A 26 -0.30 -8.46 4.74
C GLN A 26 -0.42 -7.77 3.37
N ALA A 27 -0.92 -6.54 3.33
CA ALA A 27 -1.04 -5.77 2.10
C ALA A 27 0.33 -5.39 1.55
N VAL A 28 1.22 -4.86 2.39
CA VAL A 28 2.57 -4.50 2.00
C VAL A 28 3.35 -5.74 1.52
N GLU A 29 3.24 -6.86 2.24
CA GLU A 29 3.93 -8.10 1.89
C GLU A 29 3.41 -8.67 0.56
N THR A 30 2.09 -8.79 0.38
CA THR A 30 1.50 -9.32 -0.85
C THR A 30 1.89 -8.51 -2.07
N ILE A 31 1.84 -7.18 -1.96
CA ILE A 31 2.22 -6.27 -3.05
C ILE A 31 3.72 -6.39 -3.33
N THR A 32 4.56 -6.41 -2.29
CA THR A 32 6.02 -6.53 -2.43
C THR A 32 6.41 -7.86 -3.08
N THR A 33 5.84 -8.98 -2.63
CA THR A 33 6.08 -10.30 -3.23
C THR A 33 5.72 -10.32 -4.71
N ASN A 34 4.60 -9.69 -5.09
CA ASN A 34 4.20 -9.61 -6.49
C ASN A 34 5.15 -8.74 -7.32
N LEU A 35 5.68 -7.65 -6.76
CA LEU A 35 6.69 -6.82 -7.42
C LEU A 35 8.02 -7.55 -7.58
N VAL A 36 8.47 -8.28 -6.56
CA VAL A 36 9.70 -9.09 -6.62
C VAL A 36 9.59 -10.19 -7.67
N LYS A 37 8.41 -10.80 -7.84
CA LYS A 37 8.15 -11.81 -8.89
C LYS A 37 8.32 -11.28 -10.32
N LEU A 38 8.23 -9.96 -10.55
CA LEU A 38 8.51 -9.36 -11.86
C LEU A 38 10.00 -9.44 -12.25
N ASN A 39 10.86 -9.82 -11.29
CA ASN A 39 12.29 -10.06 -11.47
C ASN A 39 13.02 -8.91 -12.20
N LYS A 40 12.61 -7.68 -11.89
CA LYS A 40 13.24 -6.47 -12.41
C LYS A 40 14.32 -5.99 -11.44
N PRO A 41 15.46 -5.48 -11.93
CA PRO A 41 16.55 -4.97 -11.09
C PRO A 41 16.23 -3.56 -10.52
N TYR A 42 15.06 -3.39 -9.91
CA TYR A 42 14.63 -2.15 -9.27
C TYR A 42 14.47 -2.33 -7.77
N LYS A 43 14.62 -1.22 -7.03
CA LYS A 43 14.25 -1.16 -5.61
C LYS A 43 12.80 -0.70 -5.52
N PHE A 44 11.96 -1.50 -4.86
CA PHE A 44 10.55 -1.19 -4.66
C PHE A 44 10.32 -0.66 -3.25
N ILE A 45 9.58 0.45 -3.13
CA ILE A 45 9.11 0.99 -1.85
C ILE A 45 7.60 0.97 -1.89
N VAL A 46 6.98 0.29 -0.92
CA VAL A 46 5.53 0.18 -0.79
C VAL A 46 5.10 0.84 0.52
N THR A 47 4.11 1.72 0.45
CA THR A 47 3.52 2.38 1.62
C THR A 47 2.02 2.11 1.65
N CYS A 48 1.53 1.58 2.76
CA CYS A 48 0.11 1.35 3.00
C CYS A 48 -0.41 2.34 4.04
N VAL A 49 -1.56 2.96 3.78
CA VAL A 49 -2.25 3.86 4.71
C VAL A 49 -3.68 3.36 4.86
N ILE A 50 -4.09 3.04 6.10
CA ILE A 50 -5.46 2.64 6.43
C ILE A 50 -6.03 3.68 7.39
N MET A 51 -7.17 4.25 7.03
CA MET A 51 -7.85 5.28 7.82
C MET A 51 -9.30 4.89 8.08
N GLN A 52 -9.73 5.08 9.32
CA GLN A 52 -11.14 4.96 9.70
C GLN A 52 -11.89 6.20 9.23
N THR A 53 -12.90 6.03 8.37
CA THR A 53 -13.65 7.13 7.73
C THR A 53 -14.73 7.74 8.62
N ASN A 54 -15.17 7.03 9.66
CA ASN A 54 -16.30 7.42 10.50
C ASN A 54 -16.00 8.59 11.47
N THR A 55 -14.76 9.07 11.52
CA THR A 55 -14.32 10.13 12.44
C THR A 55 -14.38 11.52 11.81
N GLY A 56 -14.81 11.64 10.55
CA GLY A 56 -14.96 12.94 9.86
C GLY A 56 -13.64 13.66 9.57
N ALA A 57 -12.51 12.97 9.70
CA ALA A 57 -11.19 13.55 9.43
C ALA A 57 -10.89 13.57 7.92
N GLY A 58 -10.30 14.66 7.43
CA GLY A 58 -9.77 14.75 6.07
C GLY A 58 -8.42 14.04 5.96
N LEU A 59 -8.19 13.35 4.85
CA LEU A 59 -6.91 12.72 4.53
C LEU A 59 -6.29 13.37 3.29
N SER A 60 -5.12 13.98 3.45
CA SER A 60 -4.30 14.44 2.33
C SER A 60 -2.99 13.66 2.35
N VAL A 61 -2.81 12.75 1.38
CA VAL A 61 -1.55 12.03 1.18
C VAL A 61 -0.83 12.66 0.01
N SER A 62 0.33 13.28 0.29
CA SER A 62 1.25 13.77 -0.72
C SER A 62 2.55 12.99 -0.62
N SER A 63 3.21 12.76 -1.74
CA SER A 63 4.52 12.15 -1.74
C SER A 63 5.45 12.95 -2.65
N THR A 64 6.58 13.39 -2.12
CA THR A 64 7.64 14.08 -2.86
C THR A 64 8.90 13.22 -2.77
N CYS A 65 9.56 13.00 -3.90
CA CYS A 65 10.74 12.16 -3.96
C CYS A 65 11.83 12.87 -4.76
N TYR A 66 13.07 12.76 -4.28
CA TYR A 66 14.24 13.26 -4.99
C TYR A 66 14.99 12.07 -5.60
N TRP A 67 14.50 11.64 -6.76
CA TRP A 67 14.95 10.44 -7.47
C TRP A 67 15.36 10.80 -8.92
N ASP A 68 16.06 9.90 -9.60
CA ASP A 68 16.48 10.13 -10.98
C ASP A 68 15.25 10.06 -11.91
N LYS A 69 14.93 11.16 -12.58
CA LYS A 69 13.74 11.30 -13.43
C LYS A 69 13.75 10.37 -14.65
N SER A 70 14.90 9.83 -15.03
CA SER A 70 15.06 8.96 -16.20
C SER A 70 14.81 7.49 -15.90
N THR A 71 15.05 7.06 -14.65
CA THR A 71 14.97 5.64 -14.25
C THR A 71 13.92 5.37 -13.18
N ASP A 72 13.58 6.35 -12.35
CA ASP A 72 12.69 6.19 -11.22
C ASP A 72 11.30 6.77 -11.51
N CYS A 73 10.28 5.95 -11.31
CA CYS A 73 8.89 6.32 -11.55
C CYS A 73 8.04 6.03 -10.31
N LYS A 74 7.11 6.93 -9.98
CA LYS A 74 6.00 6.61 -9.09
C LYS A 74 4.90 5.96 -9.90
N LEU A 75 4.62 4.70 -9.56
CA LEU A 75 3.48 3.94 -10.05
C LEU A 75 2.26 4.13 -9.15
#